data_AF-A0A0K8MZK9-F1
#
_entry.id   AF-A0A0K8MZK9-F1
#
_cell.length_a   1.000
_cell.length_b   1.000
_cell.length_c   1.000
_cell.angle_alpha   90.00
_cell.angle_beta   90.00
_cell.angle_gamma   90.00
#
_symmetry.space_group_name_H-M   'P 1'
#
loop_
_entity.id
_entity.type
_entity.pdbx_description
1 polymer ?
#
loop_
_entity_poly.entity_id
_entity_poly.type
_entity_poly.pdbx_seq_one_letter_code
_entity_poly.pdbx_strand_id
1 'polypeptide(L)'
;MLTRTSLLIQQLVDSRQVKVNLETGEVFGLRGKVLKTRIDRSGYSTVSLARNHLPVHRIIAYAAFGEVALQAGKVITHRDGNPRNNAATNLAVRSAVEQRPSRQRLRLRLGWGVSLPGGEIHAAFDSRELAEEYAAWKYGANAAVLPVR
;
A
#
# COMPACT_ATOMS: atom_id res chain seq x y z
N MET A 1 -8.14 -20.48 0.24
CA MET A 1 -9.14 -20.39 -0.86
C MET A 1 -8.71 -19.31 -1.84
N LEU A 2 -8.53 -19.64 -3.12
CA LEU A 2 -8.15 -18.66 -4.14
C LEU A 2 -9.39 -17.84 -4.57
N THR A 3 -9.19 -16.56 -4.90
CA THR A 3 -10.27 -15.75 -5.49
C THR A 3 -10.54 -16.18 -6.93
N ARG A 4 -11.73 -15.91 -7.46
CA ARG A 4 -12.07 -16.17 -8.88
C ARG A 4 -11.05 -15.54 -9.84
N THR A 5 -10.62 -14.32 -9.54
CA THR A 5 -9.61 -13.60 -10.32
C THR A 5 -8.24 -14.28 -10.24
N SER A 6 -7.84 -14.76 -9.05
CA SER A 6 -6.60 -15.52 -8.87
C SER A 6 -6.59 -16.79 -9.73
N LEU A 7 -7.68 -17.57 -9.69
CA LEU A 7 -7.80 -18.80 -10.49
C LEU A 7 -7.69 -18.53 -11.99
N LEU A 8 -8.31 -17.44 -12.46
CA LEU A 8 -8.24 -17.07 -13.87
C LEU A 8 -6.83 -16.63 -14.28
N ILE A 9 -6.09 -15.91 -13.41
CA ILE A 9 -4.69 -15.56 -13.66
C ILE A 9 -3.83 -16.83 -13.76
N GLN A 10 -3.98 -17.75 -12.80
CA GLN A 10 -3.28 -19.04 -12.79
C GLN A 10 -3.54 -19.80 -14.09
N GLN A 11 -4.81 -20.01 -14.45
CA GLN A 11 -5.18 -20.70 -15.67
C GLN A 11 -4.59 -20.06 -16.94
N LEU A 12 -4.62 -18.73 -17.07
CA LEU A 12 -4.12 -18.02 -18.26
C LEU A 12 -2.60 -18.15 -18.42
N VAL A 13 -1.85 -18.09 -17.32
CA VAL A 13 -0.39 -18.21 -17.33
C VAL A 13 0.02 -19.66 -17.54
N ASP A 14 -0.61 -20.61 -16.83
CA ASP A 14 -0.29 -22.05 -16.94
C ASP A 14 -0.61 -22.60 -18.33
N SER A 15 -1.73 -22.16 -18.93
CA SER A 15 -2.09 -22.53 -20.31
C SER A 15 -1.29 -21.79 -21.39
N ARG A 16 -0.32 -20.93 -20.99
CA ARG A 16 0.50 -20.10 -21.90
C ARG A 16 -0.30 -19.19 -22.82
N GLN A 17 -1.54 -18.86 -22.45
CA GLN A 17 -2.35 -17.85 -23.17
C GLN A 17 -1.78 -16.45 -22.98
N VAL A 18 -1.05 -16.26 -21.91
CA VAL A 18 -0.36 -15.02 -21.57
C VAL A 18 1.12 -15.34 -21.34
N LYS A 19 1.99 -14.54 -21.94
CA LYS A 19 3.43 -14.50 -21.61
C LYS A 19 3.72 -13.20 -20.88
N VAL A 20 4.75 -13.20 -20.04
CA VAL A 20 5.12 -12.04 -19.22
C VAL A 20 6.62 -11.85 -19.29
N ASN A 21 7.05 -10.59 -19.45
CA ASN A 21 8.45 -10.21 -19.29
C ASN A 21 8.65 -9.74 -17.85
N LEU A 22 9.47 -10.47 -17.09
CA LEU A 22 9.71 -10.22 -15.67
C LEU A 22 10.60 -8.99 -15.43
N GLU A 23 11.43 -8.62 -16.40
CA GLU A 23 12.34 -7.47 -16.29
C GLU A 23 11.59 -6.16 -16.51
N THR A 24 10.78 -6.08 -17.57
CA THR A 24 10.03 -4.85 -17.91
C THR A 24 8.68 -4.77 -17.22
N GLY A 25 8.11 -5.91 -16.81
CA GLY A 25 6.75 -5.97 -16.28
C GLY A 25 5.68 -5.84 -17.36
N GLU A 26 5.99 -6.27 -18.58
CA GLU A 26 5.06 -6.26 -19.71
C GLU A 26 4.33 -7.59 -19.86
N VAL A 27 3.08 -7.52 -20.33
CA VAL A 27 2.22 -8.68 -20.54
C VAL A 27 1.95 -8.85 -22.02
N PHE A 28 2.19 -10.04 -22.55
CA PHE A 28 2.03 -10.41 -23.96
C PHE A 28 0.85 -11.35 -24.11
N GLY A 29 0.03 -11.13 -25.13
CA GLY A 29 -1.03 -12.07 -25.49
C GLY A 29 -0.51 -13.26 -26.30
N LEU A 30 -1.41 -14.19 -26.64
CA LEU A 30 -1.16 -15.36 -27.49
C LEU A 30 -0.39 -15.06 -28.78
N ARG A 31 -0.64 -13.91 -29.39
CA ARG A 31 -0.01 -13.48 -30.66
C ARG A 31 1.37 -12.85 -30.47
N GLY A 32 1.95 -12.88 -29.27
CA GLY A 32 3.24 -12.28 -28.95
C GLY A 32 3.25 -10.74 -28.95
N LYS A 33 2.08 -10.10 -29.05
CA LYS A 33 1.94 -8.64 -28.96
C LYS A 33 1.77 -8.22 -27.51
N VAL A 34 2.41 -7.11 -27.13
CA VAL A 34 2.20 -6.46 -25.83
C VAL A 34 0.74 -6.03 -25.72
N LEU A 35 0.10 -6.39 -24.62
CA LEU A 35 -1.29 -6.04 -24.36
C LEU A 35 -1.39 -4.58 -23.90
N LYS A 36 -2.38 -3.87 -24.44
CA LYS A 36 -2.66 -2.49 -24.03
C LYS A 36 -3.11 -2.48 -22.57
N THR A 37 -2.36 -1.77 -21.73
CA THR A 37 -2.70 -1.56 -20.33
C THR A 37 -3.63 -0.35 -20.17
N ARG A 38 -4.47 -0.39 -19.13
CA ARG A 38 -5.30 0.72 -18.67
C ARG A 38 -5.00 0.97 -17.20
N ILE A 39 -4.82 2.23 -16.84
CA ILE A 39 -4.65 2.63 -15.44
C ILE A 39 -6.04 2.74 -14.80
N ASP A 40 -6.22 2.08 -13.66
CA ASP A 40 -7.46 2.17 -12.89
C ASP A 40 -7.50 3.43 -12.00
N ARG A 41 -8.63 3.65 -11.32
CA ARG A 41 -8.80 4.79 -10.41
C ARG A 41 -7.86 4.76 -9.19
N SER A 42 -7.29 3.61 -8.86
CA SER A 42 -6.29 3.44 -7.80
C SER A 42 -4.85 3.61 -8.29
N GLY A 43 -4.65 3.83 -9.59
CA GLY A 43 -3.33 4.00 -10.21
C GLY A 43 -2.66 2.70 -10.67
N TYR A 44 -3.27 1.53 -10.45
CA TYR A 44 -2.72 0.25 -10.89
C TYR A 44 -2.99 -0.01 -12.37
N SER A 45 -1.99 -0.60 -13.05
CA SER A 45 -2.15 -1.07 -14.42
C SER A 45 -3.00 -2.33 -14.49
N THR A 46 -3.98 -2.34 -15.39
CA THR A 46 -4.87 -3.47 -15.68
C THR A 46 -4.85 -3.80 -17.18
N VAL A 47 -5.11 -5.06 -17.53
CA VAL A 47 -5.25 -5.53 -18.91
C VAL A 47 -6.60 -6.21 -19.10
N SER A 48 -7.17 -6.08 -20.29
CA SER A 48 -8.42 -6.75 -20.66
C SER A 48 -8.10 -8.12 -21.26
N LEU A 49 -8.45 -9.20 -20.56
CA LEU A 49 -8.21 -10.58 -20.96
C LEU A 49 -9.45 -11.43 -20.67
N ALA A 50 -9.89 -12.23 -21.64
CA ALA A 50 -11.06 -13.11 -21.49
C ALA A 50 -12.30 -12.41 -20.90
N ARG A 51 -12.60 -11.18 -21.37
CA ARG A 51 -13.68 -10.30 -20.88
C ARG A 51 -13.57 -9.88 -19.41
N ASN A 52 -12.40 -10.04 -18.79
CA ASN A 52 -12.10 -9.61 -17.43
C ASN A 52 -11.01 -8.53 -17.45
N HIS A 53 -11.04 -7.64 -16.45
CA HIS A 53 -9.96 -6.68 -16.20
C HIS A 53 -9.05 -7.25 -15.12
N LEU A 54 -7.83 -7.62 -15.51
CA LEU A 54 -6.87 -8.24 -14.62
C LEU A 54 -5.75 -7.27 -14.27
N PRO A 55 -5.39 -7.12 -12.98
CA PRO A 55 -4.28 -6.29 -12.56
C PRO A 55 -2.95 -6.90 -13.02
N VAL A 56 -2.15 -6.09 -13.73
CA VAL A 56 -0.87 -6.48 -14.35
C VAL A 56 0.13 -6.99 -13.31
N HIS A 57 0.27 -6.27 -12.19
CA HIS A 57 1.17 -6.66 -11.11
C HIS A 57 0.84 -8.05 -10.53
N ARG A 58 -0.42 -8.49 -10.53
CA ARG A 58 -0.78 -9.85 -10.04
C ARG A 58 -0.42 -10.93 -11.04
N ILE A 59 -0.56 -10.66 -12.34
CA ILE A 59 -0.13 -11.59 -13.39
C ILE A 59 1.37 -11.81 -13.30
N ILE A 60 2.15 -10.73 -13.18
CA ILE A 60 3.61 -10.79 -13.10
C ILE A 60 4.06 -11.43 -11.79
N ALA A 61 3.43 -11.08 -10.67
CA ALA A 61 3.75 -11.70 -9.39
C ALA A 61 3.48 -13.21 -9.39
N TYR A 62 2.41 -13.69 -10.04
CA TYR A 62 2.19 -15.12 -10.19
C TYR A 62 3.28 -15.77 -11.04
N ALA A 63 3.67 -15.16 -12.15
CA ALA A 63 4.74 -15.69 -12.99
C ALA A 63 6.12 -15.69 -12.31
N ALA A 64 6.38 -14.73 -11.42
CA ALA A 64 7.66 -14.61 -10.69
C ALA A 64 7.72 -15.47 -9.41
N PHE A 65 6.62 -15.53 -8.65
CA PHE A 65 6.59 -16.13 -7.31
C PHE A 65 5.65 -17.33 -7.18
N GLY A 66 5.00 -17.74 -8.28
CA GLY A 66 4.08 -18.87 -8.32
C GLY A 66 2.81 -18.65 -7.49
N GLU A 67 2.25 -19.76 -7.00
CA GLU A 67 0.99 -19.77 -6.25
C GLU A 67 1.01 -18.92 -4.98
N VAL A 68 2.20 -18.73 -4.37
CA VAL A 68 2.36 -17.92 -3.15
C VAL A 68 1.84 -16.51 -3.34
N ALA A 69 1.98 -15.92 -4.54
CA ALA A 69 1.46 -14.58 -4.86
C ALA A 69 -0.07 -14.49 -4.89
N LEU A 70 -0.77 -15.62 -5.07
CA LEU A 70 -2.22 -15.68 -5.22
C LEU A 70 -2.96 -16.21 -3.99
N GLN A 71 -2.23 -16.73 -3.01
CA GLN A 71 -2.77 -17.23 -1.74
C GLN A 71 -3.58 -16.16 -0.99
N ALA A 72 -4.66 -16.61 -0.33
CA ALA A 72 -5.44 -15.76 0.54
C ALA A 72 -4.59 -15.19 1.67
N GLY A 73 -4.80 -13.92 2.00
CA GLY A 73 -4.01 -13.24 3.03
C GLY A 73 -2.60 -12.86 2.59
N LYS A 74 -2.25 -13.00 1.30
CA LYS A 74 -1.06 -12.40 0.71
C LYS A 74 -1.44 -11.19 -0.13
N VAL A 75 -0.59 -10.16 -0.08
CA VAL A 75 -0.76 -8.95 -0.88
C VAL A 75 0.54 -8.62 -1.59
N ILE A 76 0.40 -8.18 -2.84
CA ILE A 76 1.52 -7.77 -3.68
C ILE A 76 1.74 -6.28 -3.49
N THR A 77 2.99 -5.92 -3.23
CA THR A 77 3.42 -4.54 -2.97
C THR A 77 4.53 -4.14 -3.90
N HIS A 78 4.56 -2.86 -4.27
CA HIS A 78 5.62 -2.23 -5.03
C HIS A 78 6.67 -1.66 -4.07
N ARG A 79 7.94 -2.03 -4.23
CA ARG A 79 9.04 -1.60 -3.34
C ARG A 79 9.31 -0.11 -3.45
N ASP A 80 9.23 0.42 -4.67
CA ASP A 80 9.40 1.85 -4.97
C ASP A 80 8.14 2.70 -4.69
N GLY A 81 7.04 2.08 -4.29
CA GLY A 81 5.77 2.76 -4.09
C GLY A 81 5.08 3.27 -5.37
N ASN A 82 5.60 2.93 -6.56
CA ASN A 82 5.06 3.32 -7.85
C ASN A 82 4.22 2.18 -8.47
N PRO A 83 2.87 2.29 -8.50
CA PRO A 83 2.00 1.23 -9.03
C PRO A 83 2.16 0.92 -10.52
N ARG A 84 2.88 1.78 -11.26
CA ARG A 84 3.12 1.64 -12.70
C ARG A 84 4.37 0.80 -13.01
N ASN A 85 5.32 0.71 -12.09
CA ASN A 85 6.54 -0.06 -12.27
C ASN A 85 6.28 -1.52 -11.89
N ASN A 86 5.90 -2.33 -12.87
CA ASN A 86 5.49 -3.72 -12.64
C ASN A 86 6.63 -4.73 -12.79
N ALA A 87 7.90 -4.30 -12.89
CA ALA A 87 9.06 -5.19 -12.93
C ALA A 87 9.04 -6.15 -11.73
N ALA A 88 9.33 -7.43 -11.96
CA ALA A 88 9.27 -8.46 -10.91
C ALA A 88 10.20 -8.14 -9.73
N THR A 89 11.35 -7.52 -10.01
CA THR A 89 12.32 -7.05 -9.00
C THR A 89 11.76 -5.97 -8.09
N ASN A 90 10.78 -5.19 -8.57
CA ASN A 90 10.08 -4.17 -7.81
C ASN A 90 8.87 -4.73 -7.03
N LEU A 91 8.44 -5.96 -7.29
CA LEU A 91 7.33 -6.57 -6.59
C LEU A 91 7.79 -7.33 -5.35
N ALA A 92 6.95 -7.34 -4.32
CA ALA A 92 7.14 -8.14 -3.12
C ALA A 92 5.80 -8.70 -2.64
N VAL A 93 5.78 -10.00 -2.34
CA VAL A 93 4.63 -10.69 -1.72
C VAL A 93 4.76 -10.56 -0.21
N ARG A 94 3.80 -9.89 0.42
CA ARG A 94 3.73 -9.71 1.88
C ARG A 94 2.49 -10.38 2.45
N SER A 95 2.48 -10.67 3.75
CA SER A 95 1.23 -11.03 4.40
C SER A 95 0.34 -9.80 4.55
N ALA A 96 -0.98 -9.97 4.40
CA ALA A 96 -1.97 -8.92 4.63
C ALA A 96 -1.94 -8.41 6.08
N VAL A 97 -1.46 -9.24 7.01
CA VAL A 97 -1.28 -8.88 8.42
C VAL A 97 -0.14 -7.87 8.57
N GLU A 98 1.01 -8.12 7.93
CA GLU A 98 2.16 -7.20 7.91
C GLU A 98 1.89 -5.93 7.09
N GLN A 99 1.06 -6.05 6.05
CA GLN A 99 0.73 -4.93 5.17
C GLN A 99 -0.38 -4.04 5.72
N ARG A 100 -0.85 -4.24 6.96
CA ARG A 100 -1.52 -3.17 7.67
C ARG A 100 -0.52 -2.02 7.71
N PRO A 101 -0.75 -0.92 6.98
CA PRO A 101 0.06 0.23 7.23
C PRO A 101 -0.09 0.54 8.73
N SER A 102 0.92 1.14 9.31
CA SER A 102 0.81 2.00 10.48
C SER A 102 -0.17 3.19 10.24
N ARG A 103 -1.29 2.96 9.52
CA ARG A 103 -2.58 3.67 9.65
C ARG A 103 -3.31 3.30 10.95
N GLN A 104 -2.56 2.87 11.96
CA GLN A 104 -2.63 3.56 13.23
C GLN A 104 -2.02 4.97 13.10
N ARG A 105 -2.30 5.74 12.04
CA ARG A 105 -3.11 6.96 12.23
C ARG A 105 -4.17 6.71 13.31
N LEU A 106 -3.69 6.76 14.55
CA LEU A 106 -4.26 7.54 15.63
C LEU A 106 -5.63 8.08 15.19
N ARG A 107 -6.68 7.26 15.38
CA ARG A 107 -7.85 7.84 16.03
C ARG A 107 -7.23 8.50 17.26
N LEU A 108 -7.16 9.83 17.22
CA LEU A 108 -6.65 10.68 18.28
C LEU A 108 -7.07 10.08 19.62
N ARG A 109 -6.18 9.29 20.23
CA ARG A 109 -6.13 9.20 21.66
C ARG A 109 -5.55 10.56 22.01
N LEU A 110 -6.46 11.52 22.16
CA LEU A 110 -6.33 12.69 23.01
C LEU A 110 -4.96 12.75 23.69
N GLY A 111 -4.03 13.43 23.01
CA GLY A 111 -2.65 13.59 23.47
C GLY A 111 -2.54 14.68 24.53
N TRP A 112 -1.35 15.20 24.74
CA TRP A 112 -1.11 16.35 25.62
C TRP A 112 -0.95 17.62 24.78
N GLY A 113 -1.34 18.77 25.31
CA GLY A 113 -1.22 20.06 24.63
C GLY A 113 -0.85 21.17 25.61
N VAL A 114 -0.43 22.31 25.06
CA VAL A 114 -0.10 23.51 25.85
C VAL A 114 -1.15 24.58 25.59
N SER A 115 -1.80 25.05 26.65
CA SER A 115 -2.81 26.13 26.59
C SER A 115 -2.25 27.41 27.18
N LEU A 116 -2.61 28.54 26.58
CA LEU A 116 -2.35 29.87 27.14
C LEU A 116 -3.55 30.36 27.96
N PRO A 117 -3.33 31.31 28.91
CA PRO A 117 -4.42 32.04 29.54
C PRO A 117 -5.17 32.84 28.46
N GLY A 118 -6.33 32.31 28.04
CA GLY A 118 -7.04 32.75 26.84
C GLY A 118 -7.80 31.62 26.13
N GLY A 119 -7.45 30.35 26.42
CA GLY A 119 -8.26 29.18 26.06
C GLY A 119 -7.91 28.50 24.72
N GLU A 120 -6.87 28.95 24.02
CA GLU A 120 -6.44 28.32 22.76
C GLU A 120 -5.27 27.33 22.98
N ILE A 121 -5.39 26.15 22.37
CA ILE A 121 -4.33 25.11 22.35
C ILE A 121 -3.49 25.31 21.09
N HIS A 122 -2.21 25.66 21.25
CA HIS A 122 -1.33 25.97 20.11
C HIS A 122 -0.55 24.77 19.56
N ALA A 123 -0.45 23.67 20.31
CA ALA A 123 0.28 22.47 19.89
C ALA A 123 -0.24 21.23 20.63
N ALA A 124 -0.32 20.11 19.91
CA ALA A 124 -0.63 18.80 20.46
C ALA A 124 0.59 17.88 20.30
N PHE A 125 0.84 17.08 21.33
CA PHE A 125 2.00 16.22 21.51
C PHE A 125 1.56 14.80 21.84
N ASP A 126 2.39 13.85 21.44
CA ASP A 126 2.13 12.43 21.67
C ASP A 126 2.37 12.01 23.14
N SER A 127 3.14 12.78 23.90
CA SER A 127 3.40 12.54 25.33
C SER A 127 3.39 13.83 26.15
N ARG A 128 3.22 13.68 27.47
CA ARG A 128 3.26 14.80 28.43
C ARG A 128 4.64 15.42 28.53
N GLU A 129 5.68 14.59 28.53
CA GLU A 129 7.09 15.01 28.64
C GLU A 129 7.48 15.96 27.51
N LEU A 130 7.08 15.65 26.27
CA LEU A 130 7.32 16.52 25.11
C LEU A 130 6.57 17.86 25.22
N ALA A 131 5.35 17.83 25.76
CA ALA A 131 4.58 19.04 26.00
C ALA A 131 5.21 19.91 27.11
N GLU A 132 5.76 19.30 28.17
CA GLU A 132 6.47 19.98 29.25
C GLU A 132 7.80 20.58 28.78
N GLU A 133 8.59 19.83 28.00
CA GLU A 133 9.84 20.31 27.41
C GLU A 133 9.61 21.51 26.49
N TYR A 134 8.60 21.41 25.62
CA TYR A 134 8.21 22.52 24.74
C TYR A 134 7.69 23.73 25.52
N ALA A 135 6.87 23.49 26.55
CA ALA A 135 6.33 24.54 27.40
C ALA A 135 7.45 25.29 28.14
N ALA A 136 8.40 24.55 28.71
CA ALA A 136 9.57 25.12 29.39
C ALA A 136 10.44 25.93 28.43
N TRP A 137 10.73 25.39 27.23
CA TRP A 137 11.55 26.06 26.22
C TRP A 137 10.90 27.35 25.70
N LYS A 138 9.60 27.30 25.39
CA LYS A 138 8.92 28.42 24.70
C LYS A 138 8.31 29.46 25.64
N TYR A 139 7.82 29.04 26.80
CA TYR A 139 6.99 29.88 27.67
C TYR A 139 7.50 29.95 29.13
N GLY A 140 8.57 29.22 29.48
CA GLY A 140 9.10 29.17 30.84
C GLY A 140 8.11 28.56 31.85
N ALA A 141 8.18 28.99 33.11
CA ALA A 141 7.39 28.41 34.21
C ALA A 141 5.88 28.72 34.17
N ASN A 142 5.40 29.54 33.22
CA ASN A 142 4.03 30.05 33.21
C ASN A 142 3.06 29.26 32.30
N ALA A 143 3.49 28.14 31.72
CA ALA A 143 2.65 27.35 30.81
C ALA A 143 1.92 26.20 31.52
N ALA A 144 0.66 25.99 31.15
CA ALA A 144 -0.14 24.86 31.60
C ALA A 144 -0.14 23.76 30.52
N VAL A 145 0.34 22.57 30.90
CA VAL A 145 0.25 21.36 30.08
C VAL A 145 -1.04 20.63 30.43
N LEU A 146 -1.91 20.44 29.45
CA LEU A 146 -3.25 19.88 29.63
C LEU A 146 -3.47 18.70 28.69
N PRO A 147 -4.27 17.70 29.08
CA PRO A 147 -4.73 16.69 28.14
C PRO A 147 -5.68 17.35 27.12
N VAL A 148 -5.45 17.10 25.83
CA VAL A 148 -6.35 17.55 24.75
C VAL A 148 -7.64 16.75 24.87
N ARG A 149 -8.80 17.39 24.87
CA ARG A 149 -10.12 16.72 24.96
C ARG A 149 -10.73 16.43 23.60
#